data_AF-A0A0S1SAW4-F1
#
_entry.id   AF-A0A0S1SAW4-F1
#
_cell.length_a   1.000
_cell.length_b   1.000
_cell.length_c   1.000
_cell.angle_alpha   90.00
_cell.angle_beta   90.00
_cell.angle_gamma   90.00
#
_symmetry.space_group_name_H-M   'P 1'
#
loop_
_entity.id
_entity.type
_entity.pdbx_description
1 polymer ?
#
loop_
_entity_poly.entity_id
_entity_poly.type
_entity_poly.pdbx_seq_one_letter_code
_entity_poly.pdbx_strand_id
1 'polypeptide(L)'
;MNKANKLFAIKFLHTLIWLFFVCILFYILYTGITNTINSFTWIAIGLVFGEGVVLLIFKMFCPLTILARKYSDSEKDNFDIFLPNWLAKYNKIIFTTLFVIGLATVLVRTFF
;
A
#
# COMPACT_ATOMS: atom_id res chain seq x y z
N MET A 1 23.50 15.58 6.11
CA MET A 1 22.29 15.07 6.79
C MET A 1 22.64 13.95 7.73
N ASN A 2 22.24 14.05 9.00
CA ASN A 2 22.45 13.01 10.01
C ASN A 2 21.63 11.74 9.66
N LYS A 3 22.04 10.55 10.10
CA LYS A 3 21.34 9.27 9.80
C LYS A 3 19.86 9.33 10.19
N ALA A 4 19.56 9.98 11.32
CA ALA A 4 18.20 10.23 11.80
C ALA A 4 17.32 11.01 10.80
N ASN A 5 17.87 12.05 10.15
CA ASN A 5 17.12 12.87 9.19
C ASN A 5 16.81 12.09 7.90
N LYS A 6 17.73 11.22 7.47
CA LYS A 6 17.50 10.34 6.31
C LYS A 6 16.40 9.31 6.61
N LEU A 7 16.44 8.70 7.79
CA LEU A 7 15.38 7.78 8.23
C LEU A 7 14.02 8.49 8.34
N PHE A 8 13.99 9.69 8.90
CA PHE A 8 12.78 10.50 8.99
C PHE A 8 12.19 10.80 7.60
N ALA A 9 13.01 11.20 6.63
CA ALA A 9 12.57 11.45 5.27
C ALA A 9 11.98 10.19 4.61
N ILE A 10 12.62 9.03 4.80
CA ILE A 10 12.10 7.75 4.30
C ILE A 10 10.76 7.41 4.96
N LYS A 11 10.65 7.54 6.29
CA LYS A 11 9.39 7.31 7.01
C LYS A 11 8.27 8.19 6.51
N PHE A 12 8.56 9.48 6.32
CA PHE A 12 7.60 10.44 5.85
C PHE A 12 7.12 10.11 4.43
N LEU A 13 8.06 9.84 3.51
CA LEU A 13 7.75 9.45 2.14
C LEU A 13 6.95 8.13 2.09
N HIS A 14 7.35 7.13 2.87
CA HIS A 14 6.64 5.85 2.94
C HIS A 14 5.21 6.06 3.44
N THR A 15 5.02 6.87 4.48
CA THR A 15 3.68 7.18 5.01
C THR A 15 2.81 7.90 3.98
N LEU A 16 3.39 8.80 3.19
CA LEU A 16 2.69 9.52 2.13
C LEU A 16 2.24 8.58 1.00
N ILE A 17 3.14 7.70 0.55
CA ILE A 17 2.83 6.68 -0.46
C ILE A 17 1.77 5.71 0.06
N TRP A 18 1.91 5.28 1.32
CA TRP A 18 0.92 4.44 1.98
C TRP A 18 -0.47 5.10 1.99
N LEU A 19 -0.55 6.37 2.41
CA LEU A 19 -1.81 7.12 2.44
C LEU A 19 -2.42 7.26 1.04
N PHE A 20 -1.61 7.50 0.02
CA PHE A 20 -2.06 7.55 -1.36
C PHE A 20 -2.70 6.23 -1.80
N PHE A 21 -2.05 5.09 -1.54
CA PHE A 21 -2.61 3.78 -1.87
C PHE A 21 -3.85 3.44 -1.03
N VAL A 22 -3.91 3.86 0.24
CA VAL A 22 -5.13 3.75 1.07
C VAL A 22 -6.31 4.40 0.36
N CYS A 23 -6.14 5.65 -0.09
CA CYS A 23 -7.18 6.40 -0.78
C CYS A 23 -7.62 5.74 -2.09
N ILE A 24 -6.67 5.24 -2.90
CA ILE A 24 -6.97 4.49 -4.13
C ILE A 24 -7.79 3.23 -3.81
N LEU A 25 -7.43 2.53 -2.75
CA LEU A 25 -8.08 1.27 -2.40
C LEU A 25 -9.51 1.49 -1.91
N PHE A 26 -9.75 2.53 -1.10
CA PHE A 26 -11.10 2.98 -0.77
C PHE A 26 -11.88 3.45 -2.00
N TYR A 27 -11.22 4.09 -2.97
CA TYR A 27 -11.86 4.48 -4.23
C TYR A 27 -12.34 3.26 -5.03
N ILE A 28 -11.53 2.21 -5.16
CA ILE A 28 -11.91 0.96 -5.83
C ILE A 28 -13.12 0.31 -5.14
N LEU A 29 -13.09 0.24 -3.80
CA LEU A 29 -14.22 -0.28 -3.02
C LEU A 29 -15.49 0.56 -3.24
N TYR A 30 -15.35 1.89 -3.19
CA TYR A 30 -16.47 2.80 -3.41
C TYR A 30 -17.09 2.61 -4.79
N THR A 31 -16.29 2.62 -5.87
CA THR A 31 -16.81 2.47 -7.24
C THR A 31 -17.40 1.09 -7.50
N GLY A 32 -16.86 0.03 -6.88
CA GLY A 32 -17.44 -1.30 -6.90
C GLY A 32 -18.81 -1.38 -6.20
N ILE A 33 -18.99 -0.68 -5.08
CA ILE A 33 -20.26 -0.66 -4.33
C ILE A 33 -21.32 0.20 -5.04
N THR A 34 -20.95 1.38 -5.52
CA THR A 34 -21.87 2.32 -6.20
C THR A 34 -22.17 1.93 -7.65
N ASN A 35 -21.52 0.89 -8.17
CA ASN A 35 -21.60 0.46 -9.57
C ASN A 35 -21.23 1.58 -10.57
N THR A 36 -20.39 2.53 -10.15
CA THR A 36 -19.92 3.63 -11.00
C THR A 36 -18.51 3.33 -11.50
N ILE A 37 -18.36 2.18 -12.16
CA ILE A 37 -17.07 1.72 -12.67
C ILE A 37 -16.71 2.55 -13.90
N ASN A 38 -15.54 3.18 -13.84
CA ASN A 38 -15.03 4.06 -14.90
C ASN A 38 -13.59 3.67 -15.25
N SER A 39 -13.02 4.27 -16.31
CA SER A 39 -11.63 4.04 -16.70
C SER A 39 -10.64 4.31 -15.55
N PHE A 40 -10.94 5.29 -14.69
CA PHE A 40 -10.13 5.59 -13.49
C PHE A 40 -10.10 4.43 -12.49
N THR A 41 -11.16 3.64 -12.36
CA THR A 41 -11.19 2.44 -11.50
C THR A 41 -10.20 1.39 -12.00
N TRP A 42 -10.13 1.17 -13.31
CA TRP A 42 -9.16 0.25 -13.91
C TRP A 42 -7.71 0.74 -13.76
N ILE A 43 -7.48 2.05 -13.93
CA ILE A 43 -6.16 2.66 -13.66
C ILE A 43 -5.77 2.48 -12.19
N ALA A 44 -6.70 2.74 -11.26
CA ALA A 44 -6.52 2.54 -9.82
C ALA A 44 -6.16 1.09 -9.49
N ILE A 45 -6.88 0.12 -10.06
CA ILE A 45 -6.58 -1.31 -9.93
C ILE A 45 -5.18 -1.61 -10.46
N GLY A 46 -4.83 -1.09 -11.64
CA GLY A 46 -3.50 -1.26 -12.24
C GLY A 46 -2.37 -0.70 -11.36
N LEU A 47 -2.58 0.46 -10.73
CA LEU A 47 -1.61 1.05 -9.81
C LEU A 47 -1.38 0.18 -8.57
N VAL A 48 -2.46 -0.29 -7.93
CA VAL A 48 -2.35 -1.18 -6.75
C VAL A 48 -1.73 -2.53 -7.13
N PHE A 49 -2.07 -3.06 -8.31
CA PHE A 49 -1.48 -4.28 -8.83
C PHE A 49 0.02 -4.11 -9.10
N GLY A 50 0.43 -2.98 -9.69
CA GLY A 50 1.83 -2.64 -9.91
C GLY A 50 2.63 -2.59 -8.61
N GLU A 51 2.11 -1.94 -7.57
CA GLU A 51 2.72 -1.95 -6.24
C GLU A 51 2.81 -3.38 -5.68
N GLY A 52 1.76 -4.20 -5.85
CA GLY A 52 1.76 -5.60 -5.48
C GLY A 52 2.87 -6.42 -6.16
N VAL A 53 3.11 -6.18 -7.47
CA VAL A 53 4.20 -6.80 -8.22
C VAL A 53 5.56 -6.34 -7.71
N VAL A 54 5.73 -5.05 -7.42
CA VAL A 54 6.97 -4.52 -6.82
C VAL A 54 7.22 -5.23 -5.48
N LEU A 55 6.22 -5.33 -4.61
CA LEU A 55 6.36 -6.06 -3.34
C LEU A 55 6.77 -7.52 -3.56
N LEU A 56 6.17 -8.23 -4.53
CA LEU A 56 6.53 -9.61 -4.85
C LEU A 56 8.00 -9.75 -5.29
N ILE A 57 8.47 -8.85 -6.16
CA ILE A 57 9.88 -8.83 -6.62
C ILE A 57 10.83 -8.64 -5.45
N PHE A 58 10.48 -7.78 -4.49
CA PHE A 58 11.27 -7.50 -3.30
C PHE A 58 10.95 -8.42 -2.11
N LYS A 59 10.47 -9.65 -2.34
CA LYS A 59 10.15 -10.67 -1.30
C LYS A 59 9.15 -10.20 -0.25
N MET A 60 8.09 -9.52 -0.69
CA MET A 60 7.07 -8.87 0.13
C MET A 60 7.59 -7.68 0.95
N PHE A 61 8.79 -7.15 0.70
CA PHE A 61 9.29 -5.94 1.34
C PHE A 61 9.16 -4.74 0.40
N CYS A 62 8.78 -3.57 0.93
CA CYS A 62 8.84 -2.35 0.13
C CYS A 62 10.32 -1.99 -0.10
N PRO A 63 10.71 -1.53 -1.31
CA PRO A 63 12.09 -1.08 -1.55
C PRO A 63 12.55 0.01 -0.56
N LEU A 64 11.63 0.85 -0.07
CA LEU A 64 11.91 1.84 0.98
C LEU A 64 12.28 1.18 2.31
N THR A 65 11.71 0.03 2.66
CA THR A 65 12.03 -0.73 3.88
C THR A 65 13.49 -1.20 3.85
N ILE A 66 13.95 -1.70 2.70
CA ILE A 66 15.35 -2.14 2.49
C ILE A 66 16.30 -0.95 2.61
N LEU A 67 15.93 0.19 2.05
CA LEU A 67 16.72 1.42 2.16
C LEU A 67 16.76 1.96 3.60
N ALA A 68 15.61 1.97 4.29
CA ALA A 68 15.49 2.40 5.68
C ALA A 68 16.32 1.52 6.63
N ARG A 69 16.47 0.22 6.32
CA ARG A 69 17.31 -0.71 7.10
C ARG A 69 18.78 -0.29 7.15
N LYS A 70 19.30 0.39 6.12
CA LYS A 70 20.67 0.93 6.15
C LYS A 70 20.86 2.08 7.15
N TYR A 71 19.77 2.64 7.67
CA TYR A 71 19.77 3.81 8.55
C TYR A 71 19.14 3.53 9.93
N SER A 72 18.66 2.30 10.19
CA SER A 72 18.03 1.93 11.46
C SER A 72 18.18 0.44 11.75
N ASP A 73 18.59 0.11 12.98
CA ASP A 73 18.70 -1.26 13.49
C ASP A 73 17.44 -1.70 14.28
N SER A 74 16.37 -0.90 14.29
CA SER A 74 15.15 -1.20 15.04
C SER A 74 14.43 -2.43 14.47
N GLU A 75 14.08 -3.41 15.30
CA GLU A 75 13.34 -4.62 14.90
C GLU A 75 11.81 -4.43 14.80
N LYS A 76 11.28 -3.27 15.21
CA LYS A 76 9.82 -2.99 15.17
C LYS A 76 9.30 -2.94 13.74
N ASP A 77 8.11 -3.49 13.47
CA ASP A 77 7.51 -3.50 12.11
C ASP A 77 7.22 -2.10 11.55
N ASN A 78 7.11 -1.07 12.40
CA ASN A 78 6.88 0.33 12.01
C ASN A 78 8.16 1.17 11.94
N PHE A 79 9.34 0.55 11.83
CA PHE A 79 10.60 1.30 11.84
C PHE A 79 10.78 2.20 10.60
N ASP A 80 10.06 1.94 9.52
CA ASP A 80 10.18 2.59 8.20
C ASP A 80 8.93 3.38 7.81
N ILE A 81 7.91 3.43 8.67
CA ILE A 81 6.64 4.14 8.43
C ILE A 81 6.09 4.75 9.74
N PHE A 82 5.38 5.88 9.67
CA PHE A 82 4.71 6.49 10.82
C PHE A 82 3.34 5.83 11.08
N LEU A 83 3.35 4.55 11.44
CA LEU A 83 2.14 3.77 11.74
C LEU A 83 2.23 3.08 13.11
N PRO A 84 1.09 2.76 13.76
CA PRO A 84 1.08 1.87 14.91
C PRO A 84 1.67 0.50 14.53
N ASN A 85 2.39 -0.13 15.46
CA ASN A 85 3.11 -1.38 15.18
C ASN A 85 2.17 -2.51 14.72
N TRP A 86 0.97 -2.62 15.32
CA TRP A 86 -0.03 -3.60 14.91
C TRP A 86 -0.49 -3.38 13.46
N LEU A 87 -0.68 -2.12 13.05
CA LEU A 87 -1.14 -1.81 11.70
C LEU A 87 -0.02 -2.05 10.69
N ALA A 88 1.22 -1.67 11.00
CA ALA A 88 2.39 -1.96 10.16
C ALA A 88 2.57 -3.48 9.95
N LYS A 89 2.40 -4.28 11.02
CA LYS A 89 2.48 -5.74 10.97
C LYS A 89 1.42 -6.37 10.06
N TYR A 90 0.16 -5.93 10.17
CA TYR A 90 -0.95 -6.50 9.41
C TYR A 90 -1.24 -5.77 8.09
N ASN A 91 -0.49 -4.72 7.77
CA ASN A 91 -0.76 -3.84 6.63
C ASN A 91 -0.91 -4.62 5.32
N LYS A 92 0.03 -5.53 5.05
CA LYS A 92 0.02 -6.34 3.82
C LYS A 92 -1.26 -7.16 3.71
N ILE A 93 -1.64 -7.85 4.79
CA ILE A 93 -2.83 -8.71 4.80
C ILE A 93 -4.09 -7.87 4.64
N ILE A 94 -4.25 -6.80 5.43
CA ILE A 94 -5.44 -5.93 5.39
C ILE A 94 -5.62 -5.35 3.98
N PHE A 95 -4.57 -4.79 3.39
CA PHE A 95 -4.64 -4.14 2.08
C PHE A 95 -4.85 -5.14 0.96
N THR A 96 -4.16 -6.28 0.98
CA THR A 96 -4.37 -7.33 -0.02
C THR A 96 -5.80 -7.88 0.06
N THR A 97 -6.32 -8.14 1.26
CA THR A 97 -7.70 -8.61 1.43
C THR A 97 -8.71 -7.58 0.93
N LEU A 98 -8.57 -6.31 1.30
CA LEU A 98 -9.47 -5.26 0.83
C LEU A 98 -9.39 -5.07 -0.70
N PHE A 99 -8.19 -5.15 -1.29
CA PHE A 99 -8.01 -5.08 -2.73
C PHE A 99 -8.69 -6.25 -3.45
N VAL A 100 -8.52 -7.49 -2.96
CA VAL A 100 -9.17 -8.68 -3.54
C VAL A 100 -10.69 -8.55 -3.48
N ILE A 101 -11.25 -8.08 -2.36
CA ILE A 101 -12.70 -7.83 -2.21
C ILE A 101 -13.16 -6.75 -3.20
N GLY A 102 -12.43 -5.63 -3.29
CA GLY A 102 -12.76 -4.55 -4.22
C GLY A 102 -12.70 -4.99 -5.67
N LEU A 103 -11.64 -5.72 -6.05
CA LEU A 103 -11.47 -6.28 -7.38
C LEU A 103 -12.60 -7.27 -7.71
N ALA A 104 -12.90 -8.20 -6.80
CA ALA A 104 -14.01 -9.14 -7.00
C ALA A 104 -15.35 -8.43 -7.18
N THR A 105 -15.60 -7.38 -6.40
CA THR A 105 -16.83 -6.57 -6.51
C THR A 105 -16.91 -5.88 -7.87
N VAL A 106 -15.83 -5.24 -8.31
CA VAL A 106 -15.75 -4.59 -9.63
C VAL A 106 -15.93 -5.60 -10.75
N LEU A 107 -15.31 -6.77 -10.66
CA LEU A 107 -15.46 -7.84 -11.65
C LEU A 107 -16.89 -8.34 -11.73
N VAL A 108 -17.51 -8.69 -10.59
CA VAL A 108 -18.90 -9.16 -10.55
C VAL A 108 -19.82 -8.14 -11.21
N ARG A 109 -19.69 -6.85 -10.89
CA ARG A 109 -20.50 -5.76 -11.46
C ARG A 109 -20.24 -5.47 -12.93
N THR A 110 -19.04 -5.80 -13.43
CA THR A 110 -18.70 -5.61 -14.85
C THR A 110 -19.24 -6.75 -15.71
N PHE A 111 -19.33 -7.96 -15.16
CA PHE A 111 -19.70 -9.17 -15.91
C PHE A 111 -21.15 -9.64 -15.69
N PHE A 112 -21.83 -9.23 -14.61
CA PHE A 112 -23.24 -9.55 -14.28
C PHE A 112 -24.06 -8.28 -14.13
#